data_AF-A0A950MT88-F1
#
_entry.id   AF-A0A950MT88-F1
#
_cell.length_a   1.000
_cell.length_b   1.000
_cell.length_c   1.000
_cell.angle_alpha   90.00
_cell.angle_beta   90.00
_cell.angle_gamma   90.00
#
_symmetry.space_group_name_H-M   'P 1'
#
loop_
_entity.id
_entity.type
_entity.pdbx_description
1 polymer ?
#
loop_
_entity_poly.entity_id
_entity_poly.type
_entity_poly.pdbx_seq_one_letter_code
_entity_poly.pdbx_strand_id
1 'polypeptide(L)'
;YMTIFLPAADAGRLAVGDEARIILDPVPDYVIPANVSFVAADAQFTPKTVETTDERAKLMFRVKLKIDAQVLQQFYTRVKTGVRGLGFVRTKSDIEWPADLQVKLPKPPVDKTTAAPAADSAAPQPAAPDAKTPDNNAAETKTPDSK
;
A
#
# COMPACT_ATOMS: atom_id res chain seq x y z
N TYR A 1 -9.79 10.02 10.08
CA TYR A 1 -8.55 10.74 9.75
C TYR A 1 -7.84 11.08 11.06
N MET A 2 -6.52 11.16 11.04
CA MET A 2 -5.68 11.61 12.17
C MET A 2 -5.15 13.01 11.86
N THR A 3 -5.10 13.89 12.85
CA THR A 3 -4.52 15.23 12.68
C THR A 3 -3.16 15.27 13.35
N ILE A 4 -2.15 15.77 12.64
CA ILE A 4 -0.82 16.07 13.17
C ILE A 4 -0.49 17.54 12.94
N PHE A 5 0.51 18.04 13.65
CA PHE A 5 1.01 19.39 13.52
C PHE A 5 2.49 19.35 13.17
N LEU A 6 2.88 20.07 12.13
CA LEU A 6 4.25 20.11 11.65
C LEU A 6 4.75 21.56 11.56
N PRO A 7 6.05 21.80 11.75
CA PRO A 7 6.65 23.10 11.48
C PRO A 7 6.48 23.52 10.02
N ALA A 8 6.53 24.84 9.77
CA ALA A 8 6.42 25.42 8.43
C ALA A 8 7.35 24.75 7.39
N ALA A 9 8.60 24.47 7.78
CA ALA A 9 9.63 23.93 6.90
C ALA A 9 9.33 22.50 6.41
N ASP A 10 8.60 21.72 7.22
CA ASP A 10 8.20 20.36 6.87
C ASP A 10 6.85 20.35 6.18
N ALA A 11 5.88 21.11 6.69
CA ALA A 11 4.55 21.22 6.11
C ALA A 11 4.57 21.75 4.67
N GLY A 12 5.45 22.72 4.37
CA GLY A 12 5.60 23.28 3.03
C GLY A 12 6.23 22.33 2.00
N ARG A 13 6.81 21.20 2.43
CA ARG A 13 7.36 20.17 1.54
C ARG A 13 6.34 19.09 1.19
N LEU A 14 5.23 19.02 1.92
CA LEU A 14 4.22 17.98 1.75
C LEU A 14 3.20 18.37 0.70
N ALA A 15 2.84 17.39 -0.14
CA ALA A 15 1.72 17.45 -1.05
C ALA A 15 0.56 16.59 -0.56
N VAL A 16 -0.65 16.93 -1.00
CA VAL A 16 -1.81 16.04 -0.83
C VAL A 16 -1.59 14.79 -1.68
N GLY A 17 -1.76 13.62 -1.08
CA GLY A 17 -1.47 12.33 -1.67
C GLY A 17 -0.14 11.73 -1.21
N ASP A 18 0.73 12.49 -0.53
CA ASP A 18 2.00 11.95 -0.04
C ASP A 18 1.80 10.81 0.95
N GLU A 19 2.73 9.86 0.90
CA GLU A 19 2.71 8.70 1.79
C GLU A 19 2.92 9.11 3.25
N ALA A 20 2.15 8.47 4.11
CA ALA A 20 2.24 8.62 5.54
C ALA A 20 2.12 7.26 6.25
N ARG A 21 2.61 7.21 7.48
CA ARG A 21 2.50 6.03 8.36
C ARG A 21 1.91 6.47 9.69
N ILE A 22 1.00 5.65 10.20
CA ILE A 22 0.35 5.90 11.48
C ILE A 22 0.67 4.74 12.42
N ILE A 23 1.17 5.07 13.60
CA ILE A 23 1.33 4.13 14.71
C ILE A 23 0.37 4.58 15.81
N LEU A 24 -0.49 3.70 16.27
CA LEU A 24 -1.48 4.04 17.31
C LEU A 24 -0.96 3.59 18.68
N ASP A 25 -1.11 4.44 19.71
CA ASP A 25 -0.62 4.14 21.07
C ASP A 25 -1.10 2.78 21.62
N PRO A 26 -2.35 2.33 21.39
CA PRO A 26 -2.82 1.04 21.91
C PRO A 26 -2.22 -0.18 21.19
N VAL A 27 -1.62 0.03 20.01
CA VAL A 27 -1.09 -1.03 19.16
C VAL A 27 0.22 -0.57 18.48
N PRO A 28 1.29 -0.33 19.24
CA PRO A 28 2.52 0.28 18.74
C PRO A 28 3.28 -0.61 17.75
N ASP A 29 3.01 -1.92 17.75
CA ASP A 29 3.65 -2.89 16.86
C ASP A 29 3.17 -2.79 15.40
N TYR A 30 2.05 -2.11 15.16
CA TYR A 30 1.45 -1.98 13.84
C TYR A 30 1.71 -0.61 13.22
N VAL A 31 2.09 -0.64 11.95
CA VAL A 31 2.32 0.54 11.14
C VAL A 31 1.28 0.57 10.04
N ILE A 32 0.34 1.49 10.17
CA ILE A 32 -0.83 1.61 9.30
C ILE A 32 -0.47 2.53 8.13
N PRO A 33 -0.66 2.09 6.87
CA PRO A 33 -0.44 2.95 5.72
C PRO A 33 -1.53 4.03 5.66
N ALA A 34 -1.11 5.25 5.40
CA ALA A 34 -1.97 6.41 5.29
C ALA A 34 -1.44 7.34 4.19
N ASN A 35 -2.27 8.30 3.81
CA ASN A 35 -1.89 9.35 2.86
C ASN A 35 -2.23 10.72 3.45
N VAL A 36 -1.47 11.74 3.06
CA VAL A 36 -1.77 13.14 3.37
C VAL A 36 -3.04 13.53 2.61
N SER A 37 -4.10 13.86 3.35
CA SER A 37 -5.40 14.24 2.78
C SER A 37 -5.63 15.75 2.76
N PHE A 38 -4.89 16.49 3.57
CA PHE A 38 -5.02 17.94 3.69
C PHE A 38 -3.81 18.52 4.40
N VAL A 39 -3.33 19.67 3.90
CA VAL A 39 -2.33 20.53 4.54
C VAL A 39 -2.98 21.90 4.68
N ALA A 40 -2.97 22.47 5.89
CA ALA A 40 -3.51 23.80 6.12
C ALA A 40 -2.65 24.87 5.45
N ALA A 41 -3.28 25.84 4.80
CA ALA A 41 -2.61 27.02 4.27
C ALA A 41 -2.20 27.99 5.39
N ASP A 42 -2.98 28.03 6.47
CA ASP A 42 -2.74 28.90 7.62
C ASP A 42 -2.12 28.12 8.80
N ALA A 43 -1.27 28.82 9.56
CA ALA A 43 -0.71 28.30 10.79
C ALA A 43 -1.79 28.27 11.89
N GLN A 44 -1.92 27.14 12.58
CA GLN A 44 -2.86 26.97 13.69
C GLN A 44 -2.31 27.51 15.01
N PHE A 45 -0.98 27.66 15.10
CA PHE A 45 -0.32 28.31 16.22
C PHE A 45 0.60 29.39 15.65
N THR A 46 0.21 30.63 15.88
CA THR A 46 0.99 31.83 15.56
C THR A 46 1.55 32.40 16.86
N PRO A 47 2.88 32.45 17.05
CA PRO A 47 3.46 33.20 18.16
C PRO A 47 3.05 34.67 18.04
N LYS A 48 3.05 35.41 19.17
CA LYS A 48 2.67 36.84 19.21
C LYS A 48 3.56 37.74 18.34
N THR A 49 4.75 37.25 17.99
CA THR A 49 5.73 37.96 17.17
C THR A 49 6.24 36.99 16.12
N VAL A 50 6.18 37.41 14.85
CA VAL A 50 6.61 36.62 13.67
C VAL A 50 7.65 37.40 12.85
N GLU A 51 8.45 38.20 13.55
CA GLU A 51 9.39 39.15 12.96
C GLU A 51 10.70 38.47 12.56
N THR A 52 11.06 37.37 13.22
CA THR A 52 12.31 36.63 12.98
C THR A 52 12.08 35.28 12.29
N THR A 53 13.07 34.81 11.52
CA THR A 53 13.02 33.50 10.85
C THR A 53 12.80 32.35 11.84
N ASP A 54 13.41 32.43 13.03
CA ASP A 54 13.23 31.46 14.11
C ASP A 54 11.82 31.46 14.72
N GLU A 55 11.15 32.61 14.76
CA GLU A 55 9.76 32.69 15.20
C GLU A 55 8.79 32.10 14.16
N ARG A 56 9.04 32.35 12.86
CA ARG A 56 8.28 31.72 11.78
C ARG A 56 8.48 30.21 11.74
N ALA A 57 9.65 29.70 12.11
CA ALA A 57 9.89 28.27 12.23
C ALA A 57 9.04 27.60 13.32
N LYS A 58 8.57 28.35 14.33
CA LYS A 58 7.66 27.86 15.37
C LYS A 58 6.19 27.82 14.94
N LEU A 59 5.87 28.27 13.72
CA LEU A 59 4.53 28.16 13.17
C LEU A 59 4.18 26.69 12.96
N MET A 60 3.07 26.27 13.56
CA MET A 60 2.58 24.89 13.46
C MET A 60 1.41 24.81 12.50
N PHE A 61 1.57 24.00 11.47
CA PHE A 61 0.58 23.80 10.43
C PHE A 61 -0.13 22.48 10.64
N ARG A 62 -1.44 22.48 10.42
CA ARG A 62 -2.27 21.29 10.55
C ARG A 62 -2.16 20.43 9.30
N VAL A 63 -1.86 19.15 9.49
CA VAL A 63 -1.89 18.14 8.44
C VAL A 63 -2.87 17.05 8.83
N LYS A 64 -3.75 16.63 7.92
CA LYS A 64 -4.66 15.49 8.13
C LYS A 64 -4.18 14.29 7.36
N LEU A 65 -3.95 13.20 8.09
CA LEU A 65 -3.63 11.89 7.54
C LEU A 65 -4.90 11.05 7.43
N LYS A 66 -5.08 10.41 6.28
CA LYS A 66 -6.21 9.52 6.01
C LYS A 66 -5.67 8.10 5.85
N ILE A 67 -6.16 7.19 6.70
CA ILE A 67 -5.88 5.75 6.59
C ILE A 67 -6.41 5.25 5.24
N ASP A 68 -5.68 4.33 4.63
CA ASP A 68 -6.10 3.68 3.39
C ASP A 68 -7.50 3.03 3.54
N ALA A 69 -8.34 3.19 2.53
CA ALA A 69 -9.72 2.72 2.56
C ALA A 69 -9.81 1.19 2.67
N GLN A 70 -8.89 0.45 2.04
CA GLN A 70 -8.84 -1.01 2.09
C GLN A 70 -8.57 -1.51 3.51
N VAL A 71 -7.61 -0.89 4.19
CA VAL A 71 -7.28 -1.22 5.58
C VAL A 71 -8.43 -0.85 6.51
N LEU A 72 -9.07 0.30 6.30
CA LEU A 72 -10.20 0.71 7.13
C LEU A 72 -11.39 -0.26 7.00
N GLN A 73 -11.69 -0.74 5.79
CA GLN A 73 -12.76 -1.71 5.57
C GLN A 73 -12.52 -3.03 6.30
N GLN A 74 -11.28 -3.50 6.35
CA GLN A 74 -10.93 -4.76 7.03
C GLN A 74 -10.98 -4.66 8.56
N PHE A 75 -10.72 -3.48 9.13
CA PHE A 75 -10.54 -3.31 10.57
C PHE A 75 -11.49 -2.30 11.22
N TYR A 76 -12.55 -1.87 10.53
CA TYR A 76 -13.45 -0.80 11.01
C TYR A 76 -14.03 -1.05 12.42
N THR A 77 -14.28 -2.31 12.79
CA THR A 77 -14.79 -2.70 14.12
C THR A 77 -13.77 -2.52 15.24
N ARG A 78 -12.46 -2.51 14.91
CA ARG A 78 -11.36 -2.35 15.87
C ARG A 78 -10.80 -0.93 15.92
N VAL A 79 -10.96 -0.15 14.85
CA VAL A 79 -10.50 1.24 14.78
C VAL A 79 -11.47 2.13 15.57
N LYS A 80 -11.06 2.52 16.77
CA LYS A 80 -11.80 3.51 17.58
C LYS A 80 -11.43 4.93 17.16
N THR A 81 -12.42 5.82 17.15
CA THR A 81 -12.17 7.27 17.01
C THR A 81 -11.58 7.82 18.31
N GLY A 82 -10.80 8.91 18.21
CA GLY A 82 -10.16 9.54 19.38
C GLY A 82 -8.90 8.84 19.89
N VAL A 83 -8.46 7.76 19.24
CA VAL A 83 -7.19 7.10 19.56
C VAL A 83 -6.02 8.01 19.18
N ARG A 84 -5.09 8.17 20.12
CA ARG A 84 -3.84 8.91 19.95
C ARG A 84 -2.79 8.03 19.27
N GLY A 85 -1.84 8.67 18.62
CA GLY A 85 -0.78 7.98 17.91
C GLY A 85 0.25 8.94 17.34
N LEU A 86 1.25 8.34 16.72
CA LEU A 86 2.31 9.02 15.99
C LEU A 86 2.01 8.97 14.50
N GLY A 87 2.12 10.11 13.83
CA GLY A 87 2.00 10.22 12.38
C GLY A 87 3.35 10.58 11.78
N PHE A 88 3.86 9.70 10.92
CA PHE A 88 5.05 9.93 10.12
C PHE A 88 4.62 10.30 8.71
N VAL A 89 5.29 11.28 8.12
CA VAL A 89 5.03 11.74 6.75
C VAL A 89 6.32 11.66 5.97
N ARG A 90 6.21 11.32 4.69
CA ARG A 90 7.35 11.28 3.79
C ARG A 90 7.51 12.63 3.13
N THR A 91 8.50 13.42 3.57
CA THR A 91 8.81 14.73 2.97
C THR A 91 9.68 14.63 1.72
N LYS A 92 10.31 13.47 1.50
CA LYS A 92 11.09 13.20 0.30
C LYS A 92 10.79 11.79 -0.23
N SER A 93 10.26 11.72 -1.44
CA SER A 93 9.80 10.48 -2.07
C SER A 93 10.92 9.60 -2.62
N ASP A 94 12.16 10.09 -2.62
CA ASP A 94 13.38 9.37 -3.01
C ASP A 94 13.92 8.46 -1.89
N ILE A 95 13.61 8.76 -0.61
CA ILE A 95 14.10 8.00 0.54
C ILE A 95 13.08 6.94 0.93
N GLU A 96 13.42 5.66 0.81
CA GLU A 96 12.55 4.56 1.25
C GLU A 96 12.26 4.61 2.76
N TRP A 97 11.11 4.05 3.15
CA TRP A 97 10.75 3.94 4.57
C TRP A 97 11.75 3.05 5.33
N PRO A 98 12.25 3.47 6.50
CA PRO A 98 13.09 2.62 7.34
C PRO A 98 12.32 1.38 7.79
N ALA A 99 13.04 0.30 8.13
CA ALA A 99 12.46 -1.00 8.51
C ALA A 99 11.44 -0.90 9.66
N ASP A 100 11.62 0.06 10.57
CA ASP A 100 10.72 0.29 11.69
C ASP A 100 9.36 0.85 11.26
N LEU A 101 9.34 1.59 10.15
CA LEU A 101 8.14 2.21 9.57
C LEU A 101 7.58 1.46 8.37
N GLN A 102 8.08 0.26 8.05
CA GLN A 102 7.44 -0.61 7.07
C GLN A 102 6.03 -1.01 7.51
N VAL A 103 5.13 -1.22 6.54
CA VAL A 103 3.72 -1.52 6.82
C VAL A 103 3.64 -2.84 7.59
N LYS A 104 3.03 -2.79 8.77
CA LYS A 104 2.81 -3.95 9.63
C LYS A 104 1.34 -3.93 10.02
N LEU A 105 0.53 -4.77 9.40
CA LEU A 105 -0.90 -4.88 9.69
C LEU A 105 -1.20 -6.18 10.44
N PRO A 106 -2.17 -6.18 11.36
CA PRO A 106 -2.62 -7.42 11.99
C PRO A 106 -3.20 -8.37 10.93
N LYS A 107 -3.06 -9.69 11.13
CA LYS A 107 -3.76 -10.66 10.28
C LYS A 107 -5.28 -10.38 10.34
N PRO A 108 -5.97 -10.28 9.20
CA PRO A 108 -7.42 -10.15 9.20
C PRO A 108 -8.04 -11.35 9.92
N PRO A 109 -9.19 -11.17 10.59
CA PRO A 109 -9.89 -12.29 11.20
C PRO A 109 -10.18 -13.32 10.11
N VAL A 110 -9.56 -14.50 10.23
CA VAL A 110 -9.97 -15.68 9.49
C VAL A 110 -11.32 -16.08 10.07
N ASP A 111 -12.40 -15.82 9.34
CA ASP A 111 -13.65 -16.50 9.62
C ASP A 111 -13.37 -17.99 9.52
N LYS A 112 -13.43 -18.70 10.65
CA LYS A 112 -13.45 -20.15 10.68
C LYS A 112 -14.79 -20.60 10.10
N THR A 113 -14.86 -20.69 8.77
CA THR A 113 -15.71 -21.67 8.10
C THR A 113 -14.79 -22.59 7.31
N THR A 114 -14.65 -23.81 7.83
CA THR A 114 -14.25 -25.08 7.22
C THR A 114 -14.03 -25.00 5.70
N ALA A 115 -12.88 -25.38 5.13
CA ALA A 115 -12.26 -26.69 5.28
C ALA A 115 -10.74 -26.68 5.07
N ALA A 116 -10.02 -27.36 5.96
CA ALA A 116 -8.81 -28.11 5.64
C ALA A 116 -9.21 -29.60 5.51
N PRO A 117 -8.30 -30.52 5.21
CA PRO A 117 -7.44 -30.67 4.03
C PRO A 117 -7.75 -32.02 3.32
N ALA A 118 -7.29 -32.23 2.10
CA ALA A 118 -7.15 -33.57 1.55
C ALA A 118 -5.80 -33.66 0.83
N ALA A 119 -4.82 -34.18 1.56
CA ALA A 119 -3.68 -34.87 0.97
C ALA A 119 -4.17 -36.28 0.58
N ASP A 120 -3.91 -36.73 -0.64
CA ASP A 120 -3.14 -37.96 -0.85
C ASP A 120 -2.76 -38.13 -2.33
N SER A 121 -1.62 -38.78 -2.52
CA SER A 121 -0.94 -39.11 -3.76
C SER A 121 -1.64 -40.24 -4.50
N ALA A 122 -1.64 -40.23 -5.85
CA ALA A 122 -1.42 -41.41 -6.71
C ALA A 122 -1.64 -41.10 -8.20
N ALA A 123 -0.60 -41.32 -9.02
CA ALA A 123 -0.66 -41.64 -10.46
C ALA A 123 -1.42 -42.99 -10.67
N PRO A 124 -1.79 -43.48 -11.89
CA PRO A 124 -1.18 -43.25 -13.21
C PRO A 124 -2.14 -43.17 -14.43
N GLN A 125 -1.56 -42.93 -15.62
CA GLN A 125 -2.19 -43.14 -16.94
C GLN A 125 -2.71 -44.59 -17.12
N PRO A 126 -3.69 -44.78 -18.02
CA PRO A 126 -3.43 -45.71 -19.12
C PRO A 126 -3.92 -45.24 -20.51
N ALA A 127 -3.40 -45.96 -21.49
CA ALA A 127 -3.40 -45.75 -22.94
C ALA A 127 -4.75 -45.94 -23.67
N ALA A 128 -4.83 -45.30 -24.85
CA ALA A 128 -5.29 -45.71 -26.20
C ALA A 128 -6.36 -46.82 -26.36
N PRO A 129 -7.24 -46.78 -27.41
CA PRO A 129 -6.83 -47.04 -28.81
C PRO A 129 -7.62 -46.14 -29.81
N ASP A 130 -7.48 -46.14 -31.15
CA ASP A 130 -6.98 -47.08 -32.14
C ASP A 130 -6.68 -46.33 -33.47
N ALA A 131 -5.98 -47.01 -34.37
CA ALA A 131 -5.29 -46.53 -35.55
C ALA A 131 -6.15 -46.08 -36.75
N LYS A 132 -5.58 -45.19 -37.59
CA LYS A 132 -5.48 -45.40 -39.05
C LYS A 132 -4.41 -44.52 -39.71
N THR A 133 -3.31 -45.15 -40.12
CA THR A 133 -2.46 -44.76 -41.27
C THR A 133 -2.81 -45.77 -42.39
N PRO A 134 -2.74 -45.43 -43.69
CA PRO A 134 -1.47 -45.39 -44.44
C PRO A 134 -1.33 -44.10 -45.27
N ASP A 135 -0.14 -43.50 -45.37
CA ASP A 135 0.90 -43.79 -46.37
C ASP A 135 0.42 -43.55 -47.81
N ASN A 136 1.00 -42.54 -48.47
CA ASN A 136 1.21 -42.52 -49.92
C ASN A 136 2.31 -41.49 -50.26
N ASN A 137 3.50 -42.06 -50.42
CA ASN A 137 4.68 -41.54 -51.08
C ASN A 137 4.39 -41.11 -52.54
N ALA A 138 4.97 -40.00 -53.02
CA ALA A 138 5.48 -39.88 -54.40
C ALA A 138 6.10 -38.50 -54.65
N ALA A 139 7.34 -38.54 -55.11
CA ALA A 139 8.12 -37.43 -55.61
C ALA A 139 7.67 -36.94 -57.00
N GLU A 140 8.24 -35.80 -57.40
CA GLU A 140 8.57 -35.39 -58.78
C GLU A 140 7.47 -34.72 -59.63
N THR A 141 7.61 -33.41 -59.90
CA THR A 141 8.06 -32.86 -61.21
C THR A 141 7.63 -31.40 -61.43
N LYS A 142 8.52 -30.65 -62.12
CA LYS A 142 8.31 -29.48 -63.00
C LYS A 142 8.12 -28.05 -62.44
N THR A 143 9.22 -27.30 -62.49
CA THR A 143 9.37 -25.92 -63.04
C THR A 143 8.71 -25.80 -64.45
N PRO A 144 8.53 -24.61 -65.11
CA PRO A 144 9.09 -23.28 -64.82
C PRO A 144 8.17 -22.05 -65.10
N ASP A 145 8.75 -20.88 -64.83
CA ASP A 145 8.67 -19.59 -65.55
C ASP A 145 7.35 -18.79 -65.70
N SER A 146 7.46 -17.51 -65.34
CA SER A 146 7.07 -16.30 -66.10
C SER A 146 6.69 -15.20 -65.11
N LYS A 147 6.99 -13.91 -65.25
CA LYS A 147 7.85 -13.08 -66.10
C LYS A 147 7.79 -11.69 -65.44
#